data_AF-A0A3E0CLE7-F1
#
_entry.id   AF-A0A3E0CLE7-F1
#
_cell.length_a   1.000
_cell.length_b   1.000
_cell.length_c   1.000
_cell.angle_alpha   90.00
_cell.angle_beta   90.00
_cell.angle_gamma   90.00
#
_symmetry.space_group_name_H-M   'P 1'
#
loop_
_entity.id
_entity.type
_entity.pdbx_description
1 polymer ?
#
loop_
_entity_poly.entity_id
_entity_poly.type
_entity_poly.pdbx_seq_one_letter_code
_entity_poly.pdbx_strand_id
1 'polypeptide(L)' 'MAQEKMLDAVLRQLAETRGTWPEISERSGVPYQTLTKIACRIHADPRVSTVQSLFDYFAGRPEHSSTTESSHASH' A
#
# COMPACT_ATOMS: atom_id res chain seq x y z
N MET A 1 -10.58 1.51 -16.34
CA MET A 1 -11.56 1.31 -15.26
C MET A 1 -11.05 0.56 -14.02
N ALA A 2 -10.46 -0.65 -14.11
CA ALA A 2 -10.04 -1.39 -12.90
C ALA A 2 -8.67 -0.95 -12.33
N GLN A 3 -7.70 -0.65 -13.20
CA GLN A 3 -6.34 -0.24 -12.79
C GLN A 3 -6.30 1.14 -12.12
N GLU A 4 -7.12 2.08 -12.58
CA GLU A 4 -7.21 3.43 -12.01
C GLU A 4 -7.62 3.38 -10.52
N LYS A 5 -8.58 2.51 -10.17
CA LYS A 5 -9.05 2.36 -8.79
C LYS A 5 -7.99 1.78 -7.86
N MET A 6 -7.16 0.84 -8.35
CA MET A 6 -6.10 0.23 -7.55
C MET A 6 -4.96 1.21 -7.28
N LEU A 7 -4.56 1.98 -8.30
CA LEU A 7 -3.52 3.00 -8.14
C LEU A 7 -3.99 4.11 -7.18
N ASP A 8 -5.23 4.60 -7.31
CA ASP A 8 -5.77 5.60 -6.39
C ASP A 8 -5.84 5.10 -4.93
N ALA A 9 -6.21 3.84 -4.70
CA ALA A 9 -6.17 3.24 -3.36
C ALA A 9 -4.75 3.23 -2.77
N VAL A 10 -3.77 2.72 -3.54
CA VAL A 10 -2.36 2.71 -3.14
C VAL A 10 -1.83 4.11 -2.86
N LEU A 11 -2.19 5.10 -3.68
CA LEU A 11 -1.80 6.49 -3.46
C LEU A 11 -2.39 7.07 -2.19
N ARG A 12 -3.66 6.76 -1.88
CA ARG A 12 -4.29 7.17 -0.62
C ARG A 12 -3.57 6.57 0.58
N GLN A 13 -3.34 5.25 0.58
CA GLN A 13 -2.58 4.58 1.64
C GLN A 13 -1.15 5.12 1.77
N LEU A 14 -0.46 5.40 0.66
CA LEU A 14 0.88 5.99 0.68
C LEU A 14 0.86 7.39 1.30
N ALA A 15 -0.17 8.18 1.03
CA ALA A 15 -0.35 9.50 1.63
C ALA A 15 -0.63 9.42 3.14
N GLU A 16 -1.46 8.47 3.57
CA GLU A 16 -1.79 8.23 4.99
C GLU A 16 -0.59 7.69 5.79
N THR A 17 0.28 6.92 5.14
CA THR A 17 1.48 6.31 5.74
C THR A 17 2.76 7.12 5.52
N ARG A 18 2.63 8.42 5.20
CA ARG A 18 3.77 9.35 5.05
C ARG A 18 4.55 9.45 6.35
N GLY A 19 5.66 8.73 6.43
CA GLY A 19 6.52 8.62 7.60
C GLY A 19 7.03 7.20 7.83
N THR A 20 6.25 6.19 7.45
CA THR A 20 6.60 4.76 7.60
C THR A 20 6.99 4.11 6.26
N TRP A 21 7.26 4.93 5.24
CA TRP A 21 7.69 4.47 3.92
C TRP A 21 8.97 3.60 3.93
N PRO A 22 9.98 3.83 4.80
CA PRO A 22 11.11 2.92 4.92
C PRO A 22 10.68 1.50 5.31
N GLU A 23 9.80 1.37 6.29
CA GLU A 23 9.29 0.06 6.74
C GLU A 23 8.43 -0.62 5.67
N ILE A 24 7.61 0.16 4.95
CA ILE A 24 6.81 -0.35 3.84
C ILE A 24 7.74 -0.85 2.73
N SER A 25 8.85 -0.17 2.47
CA SER A 25 9.83 -0.59 1.46
C SER A 25 10.41 -1.96 1.78
N GLU A 26 10.81 -2.19 3.03
CA GLU A 26 11.36 -3.48 3.47
C GLU A 26 10.32 -4.60 3.41
N ARG A 27 9.08 -4.33 3.83
CA ARG A 27 8.03 -5.36 3.88
C ARG A 27 7.40 -5.68 2.52
N SER A 28 7.25 -4.67 1.65
CA SER A 28 6.67 -4.85 0.31
C SER A 28 7.70 -5.33 -0.71
N GLY A 29 9.00 -5.25 -0.39
CA GLY A 29 10.08 -5.50 -1.35
C GLY A 29 10.20 -4.42 -2.44
N VAL A 30 9.41 -3.34 -2.36
CA VAL A 30 9.46 -2.22 -3.30
C VAL A 30 10.44 -1.17 -2.77
N PRO A 31 11.45 -0.73 -3.54
CA PRO A 31 12.41 0.26 -3.08
C PRO A 31 11.75 1.59 -2.67
N TYR A 32 12.26 2.23 -1.62
CA TYR A 32 11.76 3.52 -1.12
C TYR A 32 11.69 4.61 -2.21
N GLN A 33 12.69 4.65 -3.08
CA GLN A 33 12.72 5.53 -4.25
C GLN A 33 11.50 5.30 -5.17
N THR A 34 11.09 4.04 -5.34
CA THR A 34 9.92 3.66 -6.13
C THR A 34 8.63 4.10 -5.44
N LEU A 35 8.52 3.91 -4.12
CA LEU A 35 7.37 4.40 -3.34
C LEU A 35 7.20 5.92 -3.49
N THR A 36 8.31 6.66 -3.37
CA THR A 36 8.33 8.12 -3.49
C THR A 36 7.94 8.56 -4.90
N LYS A 37 8.47 7.90 -5.93
CA LYS A 37 8.12 8.17 -7.34
C LYS A 37 6.66 7.90 -7.66
N ILE A 38 6.08 6.84 -7.09
CA ILE A 38 4.66 6.50 -7.23
C ILE A 38 3.81 7.56 -6.52
N ALA A 39 4.13 7.87 -5.25
CA ALA A 39 3.42 8.87 -4.46
C ALA A 39 3.43 10.26 -5.12
N CYS A 40 4.58 10.65 -5.70
CA CYS A 40 4.73 11.90 -6.45
C CYS A 40 4.21 11.83 -7.89
N ARG A 41 3.66 10.70 -8.35
CA ARG A 41 3.23 10.44 -9.74
C ARG A 41 4.28 10.83 -10.79
N ILE A 42 5.57 10.64 -10.47
CA ILE A 42 6.70 11.04 -11.34
C ILE A 42 6.71 10.19 -12.61
N HIS A 43 6.33 8.92 -12.50
CA HIS A 43 6.16 8.05 -13.66
C HIS A 43 4.69 7.99 -14.05
N ALA A 44 4.41 8.29 -15.32
CA ALA A 44 3.08 8.19 -15.90
C ALA A 44 2.55 6.75 -15.92
N ASP A 45 3.46 5.76 -15.98
CA ASP A 45 3.12 4.33 -15.99
C ASP A 45 3.99 3.55 -14.99
N PRO A 46 3.61 3.53 -13.70
CA PRO A 46 4.20 2.57 -12.77
C PRO A 46 3.76 1.16 -13.17
N ARG A 47 4.71 0.21 -13.20
CA ARG A 47 4.41 -1.19 -13.56
C ARG A 47 3.27 -1.73 -12.69
N VAL A 48 2.26 -2.31 -13.33
CA VAL A 48 1.09 -2.91 -12.64
C VAL A 48 1.53 -3.89 -11.55
N SER A 49 2.57 -4.68 -11.77
CA SER A 49 3.11 -5.60 -10.76
C SER A 49 3.56 -4.90 -9.48
N THR A 50 4.15 -3.71 -9.58
CA THR A 50 4.57 -2.91 -8.41
C THR A 50 3.36 -2.36 -7.66
N VAL A 51 2.38 -1.84 -8.40
CA VAL A 51 1.13 -1.33 -7.80
C VAL A 51 0.37 -2.48 -7.12
N GLN A 52 0.34 -3.65 -7.75
CA GLN A 52 -0.29 -4.86 -7.22
C GLN A 52 0.40 -5.32 -5.93
N SER A 53 1.73 -5.44 -5.89
CA SER A 53 2.45 -5.80 -4.65
C SER A 53 2.19 -4.83 -3.49
N LEU A 54 2.09 -3.53 -3.78
CA LEU A 54 1.73 -2.54 -2.76
C LEU A 54 0.27 -2.68 -2.33
N PHE A 55 -0.62 -2.86 -3.29
CA PHE A 55 -2.04 -3.07 -3.01
C PHE A 55 -2.27 -4.34 -2.19
N ASP A 56 -1.61 -5.46 -2.52
CA ASP A 56 -1.66 -6.70 -1.77
C ASP A 56 -1.05 -6.55 -0.37
N TYR A 57 0.02 -5.77 -0.22
CA TYR A 57 0.57 -5.44 1.11
C TYR A 57 -0.42 -4.65 1.96
N PHE A 58 -1.12 -3.67 1.37
CA PHE A 58 -2.11 -2.86 2.08
C PHE A 58 -3.42 -3.61 2.32
N ALA A 59 -3.89 -4.41 1.36
CA ALA A 59 -5.10 -5.24 1.48
C ALA A 59 -4.88 -6.46 2.41
N GLY A 60 -3.65 -6.97 2.46
CA GLY A 60 -3.22 -8.03 3.35
C GLY A 60 -2.85 -7.55 4.76
N ARG A 61 -2.84 -6.24 5.02
CA ARG A 61 -2.98 -5.72 6.38
C ARG A 61 -4.48 -5.82 6.70
N PRO A 62 -4.91 -6.74 7.60
CA PRO A 62 -6.18 -6.50 8.27
C PRO A 62 -6.04 -5.14 8.94
N GLU A 63 -7.06 -4.31 8.87
CA GLU A 63 -7.17 -2.97 9.44
C GLU A 63 -6.90 -2.97 10.96
N HIS A 64 -5.68 -3.27 11.40
CA HIS A 64 -5.22 -3.09 12.77
C HIS A 64 -4.58 -1.70 12.87
N SER A 65 -5.33 -0.70 12.43
CA SER A 65 -5.32 0.57 13.15
C SER A 65 -5.93 0.24 14.50
N SER A 66 -5.08 0.24 15.52
CA SER A 66 -5.44 0.02 16.91
C SER A 66 -6.71 0.78 17.32
N THR A 67 -7.83 0.08 17.29
CA THR A 67 -8.90 0.16 18.27
C THR A 67 -9.39 -1.27 18.48
N THR A 68 -8.85 -1.88 19.53
CA THR A 68 -9.53 -2.75 20.50
C THR A 68 -10.78 -3.53 20.02
N GLU A 69 -10.68 -4.86 20.16
CA GLU A 69 -11.76 -5.87 20.16
C GLU A 69 -12.43 -6.11 18.79
N SER A 70 -12.68 -7.33 18.32
CA SER A 70 -13.18 -8.49 19.04
C SER A 70 -12.66 -9.81 18.46
N SER A 71 -12.54 -10.77 19.36
CA SER A 71 -12.56 -12.21 19.11
C SER A 71 -13.60 -12.59 18.05
N HIS A 72 -13.20 -13.39 17.06
CA HIS A 72 -14.10 -14.41 16.55
C HIS A 72 -13.36 -15.73 16.45
N ALA A 73 -13.66 -16.57 17.42
CA ALA A 73 -13.33 -17.98 17.44
C ALA A 73 -14.08 -18.73 16.33
N SER A 74 -13.47 -19.84 15.89
CA SER A 74 -14.09 -21.07 15.42
C SER A 74 -15.13 -21.02 14.29
N HIS A 75 -14.89 -21.76 13.21
CA HIS A 75 -15.43 -23.12 13.02
C HIS A 75 -14.76 -23.80 11.82
#